data_AF-D8P2Y8-F1
#
_entry.id   AF-D8P2Y8-F1
#
_cell.length_a   1.000
_cell.length_b   1.000
_cell.length_c   1.000
_cell.angle_alpha   90.00
_cell.angle_beta   90.00
_cell.angle_gamma   90.00
#
_symmetry.space_group_name_H-M   'P 1'
#
loop_
_entity.id
_entity.type
_entity.pdbx_description
1 polymer ?
#
loop_
_entity_poly.entity_id
_entity_poly.type
_entity_poly.pdbx_seq_one_letter_code
_entity_poly.pdbx_strand_id
1 'polypeptide(L)'
;MERKIGIPVPAYLCDWLLAVGYGDIDEDLSFRKEWFAPIEKGQLKGGARFAQDIFGNFYAFDSSGRIYFLSRSEPVFAAMSKDFLEFVGELIRRDYKLGEWVDTLETQGYEW
;
A
#
# COMPACT_ATOMS: atom_id res chain seq x y z
N MET A 1 15.48 1.45 5.76
CA MET A 1 14.26 1.62 4.97
C MET A 1 13.78 3.06 5.05
N GLU A 2 13.47 3.57 6.25
CA GLU A 2 13.03 4.96 6.48
C GLU A 2 13.97 6.02 5.89
N ARG A 3 15.29 5.88 6.09
CA ARG A 3 16.27 6.77 5.44
C ARG A 3 16.18 6.81 3.91
N LYS A 4 15.73 5.73 3.26
CA LYS A 4 15.56 5.64 1.79
C LYS A 4 14.26 6.32 1.35
N ILE A 5 13.17 6.12 2.09
CA ILE A 5 11.85 6.64 1.73
C ILE A 5 11.60 8.06 2.28
N GLY A 6 12.46 8.58 3.15
CA GLY A 6 12.40 9.95 3.65
C GLY A 6 11.31 10.22 4.69
N ILE A 7 10.53 9.19 5.07
CA ILE A 7 9.46 9.27 6.07
C ILE A 7 9.51 8.06 7.02
N PRO A 8 8.94 8.17 8.23
CA PRO A 8 8.76 7.03 9.12
C PRO A 8 7.86 5.97 8.50
N VAL A 9 8.17 4.71 8.75
CA VAL A 9 7.27 3.60 8.40
C VAL A 9 6.19 3.51 9.47
N PRO A 10 4.90 3.36 9.11
CA PRO A 10 3.82 3.22 10.09
C PRO A 10 4.09 2.06 11.05
N ALA A 11 3.84 2.25 12.35
CA ALA A 11 4.22 1.31 13.41
C ALA A 11 3.78 -0.13 13.12
N TYR A 12 2.51 -0.34 12.78
CA TYR A 12 1.99 -1.68 12.46
C TYR A 12 2.64 -2.32 11.23
N LEU A 13 3.00 -1.54 10.21
CA LEU A 13 3.72 -2.05 9.04
C LEU A 13 5.16 -2.41 9.41
N CYS A 14 5.80 -1.60 10.26
CA CYS A 14 7.15 -1.87 10.76
C CYS A 14 7.18 -3.18 11.57
N ASP A 15 6.26 -3.32 12.53
CA ASP A 15 6.13 -4.51 13.38
C ASP A 15 5.86 -5.77 12.54
N TRP A 16 4.99 -5.66 11.53
CA TRP A 16 4.73 -6.74 10.58
C TRP A 16 5.99 -7.15 9.83
N LEU A 17 6.70 -6.20 9.22
CA LEU A 17 7.94 -6.50 8.47
C LEU A 17 9.04 -7.08 9.36
N LEU A 18 9.09 -6.70 10.64
CA LEU A 18 10.02 -7.29 11.61
C LEU A 18 9.63 -8.73 11.98
N ALA A 19 8.33 -9.03 12.04
CA ALA A 19 7.82 -10.34 12.41
C ALA A 19 7.88 -11.35 11.26
N VAL A 20 7.44 -10.96 10.06
CA VAL A 20 7.28 -11.88 8.91
C VAL A 20 8.25 -11.62 7.76
N GLY A 21 8.94 -10.48 7.77
CA GLY A 21 9.86 -10.11 6.69
C GLY A 21 9.16 -9.70 5.40
N TYR A 22 9.89 -9.83 4.29
CA TYR A 22 9.38 -9.64 2.94
C TYR A 22 8.86 -10.96 2.39
N GLY A 23 7.77 -10.91 1.63
CA GLY A 23 7.09 -12.09 1.12
C GLY A 23 5.80 -11.70 0.42
N ASP A 24 4.96 -12.69 0.17
CA ASP A 24 3.66 -12.49 -0.46
C ASP A 24 2.55 -12.81 0.53
N ILE A 25 1.45 -12.08 0.45
CA ILE A 25 0.19 -12.42 1.09
C ILE A 25 -0.73 -12.97 0.00
N ASP A 26 -1.16 -14.20 0.18
CA ASP A 26 -2.08 -14.92 -0.71
C ASP A 26 -1.70 -14.91 -2.20
N GLU A 27 -0.40 -14.87 -2.49
CA GLU A 27 0.19 -14.77 -3.85
C GLU A 27 -0.15 -13.46 -4.62
N ASP A 28 -1.19 -12.75 -4.21
CA ASP A 28 -1.75 -11.57 -4.88
C ASP A 28 -1.07 -10.26 -4.47
N LEU A 29 -0.54 -10.16 -3.24
CA LEU A 29 0.08 -8.95 -2.71
C LEU A 29 1.53 -9.17 -2.27
N SER A 30 2.45 -8.49 -2.93
CA SER A 30 3.88 -8.68 -2.75
C SER A 30 4.56 -7.55 -1.99
N PHE A 31 5.32 -7.92 -0.96
CA PHE A 31 6.19 -7.02 -0.19
C PHE A 31 7.63 -7.30 -0.57
N ARG A 32 8.34 -6.28 -1.07
CA ARG A 32 9.76 -6.37 -1.40
C ARG A 32 10.47 -5.08 -1.06
N LYS A 33 11.76 -5.15 -0.73
CA LYS A 33 12.57 -3.97 -0.36
C LYS A 33 12.62 -2.92 -1.47
N GLU A 34 12.48 -3.34 -2.72
CA GLU A 34 12.50 -2.46 -3.90
C GLU A 34 11.21 -1.65 -4.01
N TRP A 35 10.07 -2.19 -3.53
CA TRP A 35 8.78 -1.51 -3.51
C TRP A 35 8.71 -0.35 -2.51
N PHE A 36 9.57 -0.35 -1.49
CA PHE A 36 9.73 0.78 -0.58
C PHE A 36 10.44 1.94 -1.27
N ALA A 37 9.63 2.91 -1.72
CA ALA A 37 10.09 4.09 -2.45
C ALA A 37 9.21 5.31 -2.12
N PRO A 38 9.80 6.51 -2.02
CA PRO A 38 9.03 7.72 -1.79
C PRO A 38 8.09 8.02 -2.96
N ILE A 39 7.00 8.71 -2.66
CA ILE A 39 6.10 9.31 -3.66
C ILE A 39 6.43 10.81 -3.73
N GLU A 40 6.94 11.25 -4.87
CA GLU A 40 7.48 12.61 -5.03
C GLU A 40 6.51 13.59 -5.70
N LYS A 41 5.40 13.08 -6.26
CA LYS A 41 4.43 13.80 -7.08
C LYS A 41 3.00 13.35 -6.79
N GLY A 42 2.03 14.11 -7.30
CA GLY A 42 0.61 13.80 -7.17
C GLY A 42 0.04 14.02 -5.78
N GLN A 43 -1.19 13.57 -5.61
CA GLN A 43 -2.02 13.76 -4.41
C GLN A 43 -1.45 13.01 -3.20
N LEU A 44 -0.63 11.98 -3.42
CA LEU A 44 0.00 11.17 -2.38
C LEU A 44 1.47 11.54 -2.14
N LYS A 45 1.91 12.69 -2.66
CA LYS A 45 3.26 13.23 -2.43
C LYS A 45 3.57 13.31 -0.94
N GLY A 46 4.76 12.87 -0.58
CA GLY A 46 5.20 12.81 0.82
C GLY A 46 4.81 11.51 1.53
N GLY A 47 4.08 10.62 0.85
CA GLY A 47 3.92 9.23 1.23
C GLY A 47 5.02 8.33 0.66
N ALA A 48 4.86 7.01 0.84
CA ALA A 48 5.73 6.00 0.27
C ALA A 48 4.95 4.76 -0.17
N ARG A 49 5.40 4.14 -1.26
CA ARG A 49 4.94 2.82 -1.68
C ARG A 49 5.56 1.75 -0.79
N PHE A 50 4.88 0.62 -0.60
CA PHE A 50 5.36 -0.47 0.25
C PHE A 50 5.07 -1.88 -0.29
N ALA A 51 4.06 -2.03 -1.15
CA ALA A 51 3.71 -3.31 -1.76
C ALA A 51 3.22 -3.14 -3.20
N GLN A 52 3.16 -4.25 -3.93
CA GLN A 52 2.67 -4.32 -5.31
C GLN A 52 1.82 -5.58 -5.50
N ASP A 53 0.70 -5.48 -6.21
CA ASP A 53 -0.09 -6.68 -6.58
C ASP A 53 0.38 -7.35 -7.88
N ILE A 54 -0.22 -8.49 -8.21
CA ILE A 54 0.06 -9.26 -9.44
C ILE A 54 -0.24 -8.50 -10.74
N PHE A 55 -1.09 -7.47 -10.69
CA PHE A 55 -1.39 -6.59 -11.82
C PHE A 55 -0.43 -5.40 -11.91
N GLY A 56 0.49 -5.29 -10.96
CA GLY A 56 1.51 -4.26 -10.90
C GLY A 56 1.05 -2.98 -10.20
N ASN A 57 -0.16 -2.90 -9.66
CA ASN A 57 -0.62 -1.73 -8.92
C ASN A 57 0.11 -1.62 -7.59
N PHE A 58 0.30 -0.38 -7.12
CA PHE A 58 1.05 -0.13 -5.90
C PHE A 58 0.13 0.13 -4.72
N TYR A 59 0.63 -0.24 -3.55
CA TYR A 59 0.03 0.11 -2.27
C TYR A 59 0.97 1.06 -1.56
N ALA A 60 0.41 2.13 -1.00
CA ALA A 60 1.17 3.19 -0.38
C ALA A 60 0.60 3.57 0.98
N PHE A 61 1.42 4.26 1.77
CA PHE A 61 0.99 4.93 2.97
C PHE A 61 1.36 6.42 2.94
N ASP A 62 0.56 7.25 3.59
CA ASP A 62 0.89 8.65 3.86
C ASP A 62 1.57 8.83 5.22
N SER A 63 1.90 10.09 5.57
CA SER A 63 2.54 10.42 6.86
C SER A 63 1.68 10.15 8.10
N SER A 64 0.36 9.95 7.94
CA SER A 64 -0.54 9.52 9.01
C SER A 64 -0.63 8.00 9.15
N GLY A 65 -0.09 7.26 8.17
CA GLY A 65 -0.12 5.80 8.11
C GLY A 65 -1.34 5.21 7.40
N ARG A 66 -2.21 6.06 6.82
CA ARG A 66 -3.35 5.64 6.02
C ARG A 66 -2.89 4.90 4.77
N ILE A 67 -3.58 3.83 4.40
CA ILE A 67 -3.22 2.97 3.26
C ILE A 67 -4.03 3.34 2.03
N TYR A 68 -3.35 3.38 0.89
CA TYR A 68 -3.91 3.70 -0.41
C TYR A 68 -3.58 2.64 -1.45
N PHE A 69 -4.53 2.40 -2.34
CA PHE A 69 -4.34 1.75 -3.63
C PHE A 69 -3.96 2.79 -4.69
N LEU A 70 -2.98 2.49 -5.53
CA LEU A 70 -2.55 3.31 -6.67
C LEU A 70 -2.55 2.44 -7.92
N SER A 71 -3.48 2.70 -8.84
CA SER A 71 -3.51 2.03 -10.13
C SER A 71 -2.33 2.48 -10.99
N ARG A 72 -1.75 1.53 -11.74
CA ARG A 72 -0.74 1.85 -12.76
C ARG A 72 -1.30 1.89 -14.16
N SER A 73 -2.33 1.11 -14.44
CA SER A 73 -2.99 1.08 -15.76
C SER A 73 -3.81 2.34 -15.98
N GLU A 74 -4.34 2.90 -14.90
CA GLU A 74 -5.15 4.12 -14.92
C GLU A 74 -4.56 5.12 -13.92
N PRO A 75 -4.56 6.43 -14.23
CA PRO A 75 -4.05 7.45 -13.32
C PRO A 75 -5.07 7.72 -12.22
N VAL A 76 -5.29 6.75 -11.34
CA VAL A 76 -6.25 6.82 -10.23
C VAL A 76 -5.68 6.22 -8.95
N PHE A 77 -6.21 6.67 -7.82
CA PHE A 77 -5.89 6.15 -6.49
C PHE A 77 -7.15 6.09 -5.62
N ALA A 78 -7.11 5.30 -4.54
CA ALA A 78 -8.19 5.26 -3.57
C ALA A 78 -7.65 4.99 -2.16
N ALA A 79 -8.31 5.56 -1.14
CA ALA A 79 -8.03 5.23 0.25
C ALA A 79 -8.65 3.87 0.59
N MET A 80 -7.89 2.99 1.24
CA MET A 80 -8.35 1.64 1.60
C MET A 80 -8.65 1.50 3.08
N SER A 81 -7.76 1.98 3.93
CA SER A 81 -7.88 1.85 5.39
C SER A 81 -7.13 2.97 6.11
N LYS A 82 -7.47 3.21 7.38
CA LYS A 82 -6.84 4.24 8.21
C LYS A 82 -5.40 3.91 8.62
N ASP A 83 -5.06 2.62 8.65
CA ASP A 83 -3.73 2.11 9.01
C ASP A 83 -3.51 0.69 8.45
N PHE A 84 -2.29 0.19 8.62
CA PHE A 84 -1.90 -1.15 8.15
C PHE A 84 -2.60 -2.29 8.92
N LEU A 85 -2.97 -2.09 10.19
CA LEU A 85 -3.66 -3.12 10.96
C LEU A 85 -5.08 -3.34 10.42
N GLU A 86 -5.80 -2.25 10.17
CA GLU A 86 -7.11 -2.30 9.53
C GLU A 86 -7.03 -2.84 8.11
N PHE A 87 -5.97 -2.51 7.37
CA PHE A 87 -5.73 -3.06 6.03
C PHE A 87 -5.64 -4.60 6.04
N VAL A 88 -4.79 -5.17 6.90
CA VAL A 88 -4.64 -6.63 7.02
C VAL A 88 -5.90 -7.27 7.59
N GLY A 89 -6.55 -6.64 8.56
CA GLY A 89 -7.82 -7.12 9.12
C GLY A 89 -8.91 -7.22 8.07
N GLU A 90 -9.01 -6.24 7.18
CA GLU A 90 -9.98 -6.24 6.08
C GLU A 90 -9.63 -7.25 4.99
N LEU A 91 -8.34 -7.45 4.67
CA LEU A 91 -7.90 -8.55 3.80
C LEU A 91 -8.37 -9.90 4.33
N ILE A 92 -8.10 -10.19 5.60
CA ILE A 92 -8.51 -11.45 6.24
C ILE A 92 -10.04 -11.59 6.21
N ARG A 93 -10.77 -10.52 6.55
CA ARG A 93 -12.24 -10.52 6.55
C ARG A 93 -12.84 -10.81 5.17
N ARG A 94 -12.13 -10.42 4.11
CA ARG A 94 -12.51 -10.63 2.71
C ARG A 94 -11.97 -11.91 2.12
N ASP A 95 -11.38 -12.80 2.93
CA ASP A 95 -10.74 -14.03 2.44
C ASP A 95 -9.68 -13.73 1.37
N TYR A 96 -8.89 -12.67 1.62
CA TYR A 96 -7.78 -12.19 0.80
C TYR A 96 -8.13 -11.79 -0.65
N LYS A 97 -9.42 -11.68 -0.99
CA LYS A 97 -9.92 -11.20 -2.28
C LYS A 97 -9.64 -9.70 -2.52
N LEU A 98 -8.36 -9.37 -2.74
CA LEU A 98 -7.86 -8.01 -2.88
C LEU A 98 -8.42 -7.32 -4.12
N GLY A 99 -8.52 -8.02 -5.25
CA GLY A 99 -9.13 -7.49 -6.47
C GLY A 99 -10.59 -7.06 -6.25
N GLU A 100 -11.41 -7.94 -5.65
CA GLU A 100 -12.81 -7.62 -5.30
C GLU A 100 -12.91 -6.45 -4.31
N TRP A 101 -11.91 -6.28 -3.44
CA TRP A 101 -11.88 -5.10 -2.57
C TRP A 101 -11.59 -3.83 -3.36
N VAL A 102 -10.56 -3.83 -4.21
CA VAL A 102 -10.20 -2.69 -5.06
C VAL A 102 -11.37 -2.24 -5.93
N ASP A 103 -12.12 -3.18 -6.49
CA ASP A 103 -13.30 -2.91 -7.33
C ASP A 103 -14.43 -2.18 -6.59
N THR A 104 -14.43 -2.21 -5.24
CA THR A 104 -15.43 -1.50 -4.42
C THR A 104 -15.00 -0.10 -4.00
N LEU A 105 -13.77 0.31 -4.31
CA LEU A 105 -13.22 1.59 -3.87
C LEU A 105 -13.71 2.75 -4.74
N GLU A 106 -14.06 3.87 -4.11
CA GLU A 106 -14.26 5.12 -4.81
C GLU A 106 -12.89 5.71 -5.19
N THR A 107 -12.61 5.75 -6.48
CA THR A 107 -11.32 6.22 -7.01
C THR A 107 -11.33 7.71 -7.28
N GLN A 108 -10.15 8.32 -7.13
CA GLN A 108 -9.87 9.71 -7.44
C GLN A 108 -8.76 9.78 -8.50
N GLY A 109 -8.79 10.81 -9.34
CA GLY A 109 -7.73 11.05 -10.32
C GLY A 109 -6.38 11.28 -9.65
N TYR A 110 -5.32 10.71 -10.22
CA TYR A 110 -3.95 10.81 -9.75
C TYR A 110 -3.06 11.52 -10.77
N GLU A 111 -2.28 12.50 -10.31
CA GLU A 111 -1.32 13.23 -11.14
C GLU A 111 0.09 12.66 -10.94
N TRP A 112 0.64 12.01 -11.97
CA TRP A 112 1.96 11.36 -11.92
C TRP A 112 3.16 12.31 -11.88
#